data_AF-A0A8S1S7B3-F1
#
_entry.id   AF-A0A8S1S7B3-F1
#
_cell.length_a   1.000
_cell.length_b   1.000
_cell.length_c   1.000
_cell.angle_alpha   90.00
_cell.angle_beta   90.00
_cell.angle_gamma   90.00
#
_symmetry.space_group_name_H-M   'P 1'
#
loop_
_entity.id
_entity.type
_entity.pdbx_description
1 polymer ?
#
loop_
_entity_poly.entity_id
_entity_poly.type
_entity_poly.pdbx_seq_one_letter_code
_entity_poly.pdbx_strand_id
1 'polypeptide(L)'
;MNNSRSTVKKGTNNLPIQTGDLEEYIQILYDHQKSCEKAGKYLEADQAKKRLGELKKDLDQKNKIEVKDRHINEKQEIENAHFEEFNQFNEFWDQKMSEFDQEAQRVKEQVLQRHDEELKQFTDELENSIPVKPKDSAELLSLRKTEESLAKQENYQEAHITQQRILSMERDEYERWSQSRSCKIKNLIIQLKQKQNTELNALQQRIISGQEEQRKIRSQELEKLLQKYQNVRKELSSQQNQEITRLDKTMKNQSIMQQSRMNSSKMQGSIMKKGDEENYYIK
;
A
#
# COMPACT_ATOMS: atom_id res chain seq x y z
N MET A 1 -18.88 -80.30 40.57
CA MET A 1 -17.46 -80.69 40.69
C MET A 1 -16.60 -79.46 40.49
N ASN A 2 -15.82 -79.12 41.53
CA ASN A 2 -14.54 -78.39 41.56
C ASN A 2 -14.37 -77.20 40.60
N ASN A 3 -14.53 -75.96 41.06
CA ASN A 3 -13.58 -75.17 41.86
C ASN A 3 -12.22 -74.97 41.18
N SER A 4 -12.00 -73.77 40.64
CA SER A 4 -10.67 -73.14 40.57
C SER A 4 -10.83 -71.63 40.51
N ARG A 5 -10.83 -71.08 41.72
CA ARG A 5 -10.75 -69.68 42.11
C ARG A 5 -9.39 -69.13 41.69
N SER A 6 -9.31 -68.35 40.62
CA SER A 6 -8.16 -67.50 40.32
C SER A 6 -8.46 -66.07 40.79
N THR A 7 -7.97 -65.77 41.97
CA THR A 7 -7.95 -64.43 42.56
C THR A 7 -7.09 -63.51 41.71
N VAL A 8 -7.71 -62.74 40.82
CA VAL A 8 -7.07 -61.56 40.21
C VAL A 8 -6.91 -60.52 41.32
N LYS A 9 -5.69 -60.36 41.81
CA LYS A 9 -5.29 -59.25 42.68
C LYS A 9 -5.64 -57.95 41.95
N LYS A 10 -6.73 -57.29 42.36
CA LYS A 10 -6.96 -55.87 42.10
C LYS A 10 -5.77 -55.12 42.69
N GLY A 11 -4.85 -54.67 41.85
CA GLY A 11 -3.99 -53.54 42.20
C GLY A 11 -4.93 -52.37 42.47
N THR A 12 -5.09 -52.02 43.74
CA THR A 12 -5.85 -50.84 44.15
C THR A 12 -5.14 -49.62 43.59
N ASN A 13 -5.69 -49.02 42.53
CA ASN A 13 -5.31 -47.66 42.12
C ASN A 13 -5.74 -46.72 43.27
N ASN A 14 -4.84 -46.50 44.22
CA ASN A 14 -5.04 -45.61 45.38
C ASN A 14 -4.72 -44.14 45.06
N LEU A 15 -4.65 -43.79 43.77
CA LEU A 15 -4.41 -42.42 43.33
C LEU A 15 -5.68 -41.57 43.52
N PRO A 16 -5.55 -40.29 43.91
CA PRO A 16 -6.64 -39.32 43.93
C PRO A 16 -7.38 -39.30 42.58
N ILE A 17 -8.70 -39.18 42.61
CA ILE A 17 -9.52 -39.06 41.40
C ILE A 17 -9.21 -37.70 40.75
N GLN A 18 -8.98 -37.71 39.44
CA GLN A 18 -8.75 -36.50 38.65
C GLN A 18 -9.96 -35.57 38.76
N THR A 19 -9.75 -34.44 39.43
CA THR A 19 -10.74 -33.40 39.74
C THR A 19 -10.06 -32.04 39.53
N GLY A 20 -10.76 -31.06 38.94
CA GLY A 20 -10.20 -29.74 38.64
C GLY A 20 -9.38 -29.67 37.34
N ASP A 21 -8.73 -28.52 37.11
CA ASP A 21 -7.78 -28.31 35.99
C ASP A 21 -6.47 -29.08 36.22
N LEU A 22 -5.66 -29.27 35.16
CA LEU A 22 -4.45 -30.07 35.18
C LEU A 22 -3.46 -29.61 36.26
N GLU A 23 -3.28 -28.30 36.45
CA GLU A 23 -2.48 -27.71 37.54
C GLU A 23 -3.00 -28.09 38.93
N GLU A 24 -4.31 -28.02 39.14
CA GLU A 24 -4.96 -28.32 40.43
C GLU A 24 -4.80 -29.81 40.77
N TYR A 25 -4.94 -30.68 39.77
CA TYR A 25 -4.72 -32.10 39.93
C TYR A 25 -3.25 -32.47 40.17
N ILE A 26 -2.30 -31.76 39.53
CA ILE A 26 -0.86 -31.89 39.81
C ILE A 26 -0.57 -31.51 41.27
N GLN A 27 -1.21 -30.47 41.81
CA GLN A 27 -1.04 -30.07 43.20
C GLN A 27 -1.62 -31.11 44.17
N ILE A 28 -2.83 -31.61 43.91
CA ILE A 28 -3.48 -32.68 44.70
C ILE A 28 -2.62 -33.94 44.72
N LEU A 29 -2.06 -34.35 43.58
CA LEU A 29 -1.18 -35.51 43.49
C LEU A 29 0.15 -35.30 44.21
N TYR A 30 0.69 -34.08 44.22
CA TYR A 30 1.89 -33.73 44.97
C TYR A 30 1.67 -33.83 46.48
N ASP A 31 0.55 -33.30 46.97
CA ASP A 31 0.18 -33.36 48.38
C ASP A 31 -0.14 -34.79 48.84
N HIS A 32 -0.76 -35.59 47.96
CA HIS A 32 -0.96 -37.02 48.17
C HIS A 32 0.38 -37.78 48.22
N GLN A 33 1.32 -37.51 47.30
CA GLN A 33 2.67 -38.09 47.34
C GLN A 33 3.35 -37.80 48.69
N LYS A 34 3.33 -36.54 49.14
CA LYS A 34 3.93 -36.12 50.42
C LYS A 34 3.27 -36.78 51.62
N SER A 35 1.96 -36.98 51.57
CA SER A 35 1.21 -37.68 52.62
C SER A 35 1.56 -39.17 52.67
N CYS A 36 1.70 -39.83 51.52
CA CYS A 36 2.12 -41.22 51.42
C CYS A 36 3.58 -41.43 51.85
N GLU A 37 4.47 -40.49 51.56
CA GLU A 37 5.86 -40.47 52.08
C GLU A 37 5.90 -40.41 53.62
N LYS A 38 5.10 -39.53 54.23
CA LYS A 38 5.00 -39.41 55.70
C LYS A 38 4.38 -40.64 56.36
N ALA A 39 3.44 -41.32 55.69
CA ALA A 39 2.77 -42.52 56.18
C ALA A 39 3.54 -43.83 55.92
N GLY A 40 4.72 -43.78 55.30
CA GLY A 40 5.53 -44.96 54.96
C GLY A 40 4.99 -45.81 53.80
N LYS A 41 4.02 -45.29 53.04
CA LYS A 41 3.40 -45.97 51.88
C LYS A 41 4.17 -45.70 50.59
N TYR A 42 5.39 -46.21 50.52
CA TYR A 42 6.32 -45.87 49.43
C TYR A 42 5.87 -46.33 48.03
N LEU A 43 5.11 -47.42 47.93
CA LEU A 43 4.57 -47.89 46.64
C LEU A 43 3.54 -46.91 46.07
N GLU A 44 2.68 -46.34 46.93
CA GLU A 44 1.69 -45.32 46.53
C GLU A 44 2.38 -44.00 46.18
N ALA A 45 3.44 -43.63 46.92
CA ALA A 45 4.25 -42.46 46.61
C ALA A 45 5.00 -42.60 45.27
N ASP A 46 5.51 -43.78 44.90
CA ASP A 46 6.15 -44.02 43.60
C ASP A 46 5.15 -43.95 42.44
N GLN A 47 3.93 -44.47 42.64
CA GLN A 47 2.84 -44.35 41.67
C GLN A 47 2.42 -42.88 41.47
N ALA A 48 2.26 -42.12 42.56
CA ALA A 48 1.96 -40.68 42.48
C ALA A 48 3.08 -39.91 41.79
N LYS A 49 4.35 -40.23 42.08
CA LYS A 49 5.53 -39.63 41.43
C LYS A 49 5.58 -39.88 39.92
N LYS A 50 5.30 -41.12 39.47
CA LYS A 50 5.23 -41.45 38.03
C LYS A 50 4.11 -40.68 37.35
N ARG A 51 2.92 -40.66 37.95
CA ARG A 51 1.77 -39.95 37.41
C ARG A 51 1.98 -38.43 37.35
N LEU A 52 2.63 -37.84 38.36
CA LEU A 52 3.05 -36.44 38.34
C LEU A 52 4.03 -36.13 37.19
N GLY A 53 4.94 -37.05 36.89
CA GLY A 53 5.88 -36.90 35.77
C GLY A 53 5.19 -36.90 34.41
N GLU A 54 4.14 -37.71 34.23
CA GLU A 54 3.31 -37.73 33.03
C GLU A 54 2.49 -36.44 32.89
N LEU A 55 1.73 -36.09 33.94
CA LEU A 55 0.85 -34.91 33.91
C LEU A 55 1.63 -33.60 33.71
N LYS A 56 2.84 -33.49 34.26
CA LYS A 56 3.72 -32.35 34.00
C LYS A 56 4.15 -32.27 32.54
N LYS A 57 4.47 -33.40 31.89
CA LYS A 57 4.78 -33.43 30.46
C LYS A 57 3.57 -33.05 29.60
N ASP A 58 2.39 -33.51 29.99
CA ASP A 58 1.15 -33.17 29.29
C ASP A 58 0.84 -31.68 29.42
N LEU A 59 1.01 -31.11 30.63
CA LEU A 59 0.86 -29.68 30.87
C LEU A 59 1.86 -28.85 30.07
N ASP A 60 3.12 -29.28 30.08
CA ASP A 60 4.20 -28.68 29.31
C ASP A 60 3.89 -28.65 27.81
N GLN A 61 3.32 -29.73 27.28
CA GLN A 61 2.90 -29.82 25.89
C GLN A 61 1.70 -28.92 25.60
N LYS A 62 0.69 -28.90 26.49
CA LYS A 62 -0.49 -28.02 26.38
C LYS A 62 -0.05 -26.54 26.32
N ASN A 63 0.82 -26.12 27.25
CA ASN A 63 1.33 -24.75 27.31
C ASN A 63 2.10 -24.35 26.04
N LYS A 64 2.91 -25.27 25.48
CA LYS A 64 3.61 -25.03 24.20
C LYS A 64 2.66 -24.86 23.01
N ILE A 65 1.60 -25.68 22.95
CA ILE A 65 0.59 -25.59 21.89
C ILE A 65 -0.16 -24.27 22.01
N GLU A 66 -0.61 -23.91 23.21
CA GLU A 66 -1.35 -22.66 23.43
C GLU A 66 -0.54 -21.42 23.05
N VAL A 67 0.74 -21.35 23.45
CA VAL A 67 1.64 -20.26 23.05
C VAL A 67 1.81 -20.22 21.53
N LYS A 68 2.00 -21.38 20.89
CA LYS A 68 2.13 -21.47 19.43
C LYS A 68 0.86 -21.00 18.71
N ASP A 69 -0.31 -21.42 19.18
CA ASP A 69 -1.59 -21.04 18.58
C ASP A 69 -1.83 -19.54 18.73
N ARG A 70 -1.50 -18.98 19.90
CA ARG A 70 -1.53 -17.52 20.11
C ARG A 70 -0.60 -16.79 19.14
N HIS A 71 0.63 -17.26 18.97
CA HIS A 71 1.60 -16.66 18.04
C HIS A 71 1.13 -16.69 16.58
N ILE A 72 0.44 -17.76 16.18
CA ILE A 72 -0.17 -17.89 14.85
C ILE A 72 -1.29 -16.87 14.69
N ASN A 73 -2.17 -16.74 15.68
CA ASN A 73 -3.29 -15.79 15.64
C ASN A 73 -2.80 -14.34 15.57
N GLU A 74 -1.85 -13.94 16.42
CA GLU A 74 -1.25 -12.60 16.38
C GLU A 74 -0.64 -12.28 15.01
N LYS A 75 0.03 -13.26 14.40
CA LYS A 75 0.60 -13.08 13.06
C LYS A 75 -0.49 -12.90 12.01
N GLN A 76 -1.57 -13.69 12.07
CA GLN A 76 -2.71 -13.56 11.16
C GLN A 76 -3.42 -12.21 11.33
N GLU A 77 -3.60 -11.74 12.56
CA GLU A 77 -4.19 -10.42 12.83
C GLU A 77 -3.37 -9.29 12.20
N ILE A 78 -2.04 -9.32 12.33
CA ILE A 78 -1.15 -8.35 11.70
C ILE A 78 -1.20 -8.45 10.17
N GLU A 79 -1.24 -9.66 9.61
CA GLU A 79 -1.36 -9.86 8.17
C GLU A 79 -2.69 -9.33 7.62
N ASN A 80 -3.80 -9.59 8.31
CA ASN A 80 -5.13 -9.10 7.95
C ASN A 80 -5.21 -7.57 8.05
N ALA A 81 -4.73 -6.98 9.13
CA ALA A 81 -4.70 -5.54 9.31
C ALA A 81 -3.84 -4.85 8.24
N HIS A 82 -2.67 -5.39 7.93
CA HIS A 82 -1.84 -4.86 6.83
C HIS A 82 -2.52 -5.01 5.47
N PHE A 83 -3.17 -6.15 5.21
CA PHE A 83 -3.89 -6.36 3.95
C PHE A 83 -5.02 -5.35 3.77
N GLU A 84 -5.75 -5.04 4.85
CA GLU A 84 -6.77 -4.00 4.84
C GLU A 84 -6.18 -2.60 4.63
N GLU A 85 -5.12 -2.22 5.37
CA GLU A 85 -4.41 -0.95 5.15
C GLU A 85 -3.89 -0.82 3.70
N PHE A 86 -3.37 -1.90 3.13
CA PHE A 86 -2.88 -1.94 1.75
C PHE A 86 -4.00 -1.77 0.72
N ASN A 87 -5.16 -2.40 0.94
CA ASN A 87 -6.31 -2.24 0.05
C ASN A 87 -6.86 -0.81 0.10
N GLN A 88 -7.04 -0.26 1.31
CA GLN A 88 -7.46 1.14 1.49
C GLN A 88 -6.47 2.11 0.85
N PHE A 89 -5.17 1.86 0.98
CA PHE A 89 -4.12 2.65 0.33
C PHE A 89 -4.28 2.64 -1.19
N ASN A 90 -4.49 1.46 -1.80
CA ASN A 90 -4.66 1.37 -3.25
C ASN A 90 -5.94 2.04 -3.72
N GLU A 91 -7.06 1.80 -3.05
CA GLU A 91 -8.35 2.41 -3.39
C GLU A 91 -8.27 3.93 -3.33
N PHE A 92 -7.71 4.49 -2.26
CA PHE A 92 -7.49 5.92 -2.12
C PHE A 92 -6.66 6.50 -3.27
N TRP A 93 -5.54 5.85 -3.60
CA TRP A 93 -4.66 6.35 -4.65
C TRP A 93 -5.24 6.15 -6.06
N ASP A 94 -5.96 5.06 -6.31
CA ASP A 94 -6.66 4.83 -7.57
C ASP A 94 -7.74 5.90 -7.78
N GLN A 95 -8.53 6.20 -6.74
CA GLN A 95 -9.52 7.27 -6.77
C GLN A 95 -8.85 8.63 -7.00
N LYS A 96 -7.83 8.98 -6.21
CA LYS A 96 -7.12 10.26 -6.30
C LYS A 96 -6.50 10.50 -7.68
N MET A 97 -5.90 9.47 -8.27
CA MET A 97 -5.35 9.54 -9.62
C MET A 97 -6.44 9.67 -10.68
N SER A 98 -7.55 8.93 -10.53
CA SER A 98 -8.70 9.04 -11.42
C SER A 98 -9.32 10.44 -11.41
N GLU A 99 -9.51 11.02 -10.22
CA GLU A 99 -10.04 12.39 -10.05
C GLU A 99 -9.12 13.42 -10.72
N PHE A 100 -7.80 13.26 -10.55
CA PHE A 100 -6.82 14.14 -11.22
C PHE A 100 -6.91 14.03 -12.74
N ASP A 101 -7.00 12.81 -13.29
CA ASP A 101 -7.08 12.61 -14.74
C ASP A 101 -8.39 13.15 -15.32
N GLN A 102 -9.51 12.98 -14.62
CA GLN A 102 -10.80 13.54 -15.00
C GLN A 102 -10.76 15.07 -15.01
N GLU A 103 -10.20 15.69 -13.98
CA GLU A 103 -10.07 17.14 -13.90
C GLU A 103 -9.11 17.69 -14.96
N ALA A 104 -7.98 17.03 -15.19
CA ALA A 104 -7.03 17.38 -16.24
C ALA A 104 -7.68 17.34 -17.63
N GLN A 105 -8.49 16.31 -17.90
CA GLN A 105 -9.24 16.19 -19.15
C GLN A 105 -10.30 17.29 -19.28
N ARG A 106 -11.04 17.60 -18.21
CA ARG A 106 -12.01 18.69 -18.17
C ARG A 106 -11.37 20.04 -18.50
N VAL A 107 -10.24 20.35 -17.88
CA VAL A 107 -9.50 21.60 -18.14
C VAL A 107 -9.02 21.66 -19.59
N LYS A 108 -8.51 20.55 -20.12
CA LYS A 108 -8.08 20.46 -21.53
C LYS A 108 -9.24 20.71 -22.49
N GLU A 109 -10.40 20.12 -22.25
CA GLU A 109 -11.61 20.33 -23.06
C GLU A 109 -12.08 21.79 -23.02
N GLN A 110 -12.07 22.43 -21.85
CA GLN A 110 -12.41 23.85 -21.72
C GLN A 110 -11.45 24.74 -22.52
N VAL A 111 -10.15 24.45 -22.51
CA VAL A 111 -9.16 25.19 -23.31
C VAL A 111 -9.43 25.01 -24.81
N LEU A 112 -9.71 23.79 -25.26
CA LEU A 112 -10.04 23.51 -26.66
C LEU A 112 -11.31 24.22 -27.11
N GLN A 113 -12.36 24.21 -26.28
CA GLN A 113 -13.60 24.92 -26.57
C GLN A 113 -13.35 26.42 -26.71
N ARG A 114 -12.62 27.01 -25.76
CA ARG A 114 -12.25 28.44 -25.82
C ARG A 114 -11.42 28.76 -27.07
N HIS A 115 -10.51 27.87 -27.47
CA HIS A 115 -9.71 28.04 -28.68
C HIS A 115 -10.57 28.05 -29.96
N ASP A 116 -11.59 27.20 -30.03
CA ASP A 116 -12.53 27.15 -31.16
C ASP A 116 -13.38 28.43 -31.23
N GLU A 117 -13.92 28.87 -30.09
CA GLU A 117 -14.69 30.11 -29.98
C GLU A 117 -13.85 31.35 -30.35
N GLU A 118 -12.61 31.42 -29.83
CA GLU A 118 -11.65 32.49 -30.15
C GLU A 118 -11.31 32.49 -31.65
N LEU A 119 -11.09 31.32 -32.24
CA LEU A 119 -10.75 31.20 -33.66
C LEU A 119 -11.90 31.66 -34.55
N LYS A 120 -13.14 31.30 -34.19
CA LYS A 120 -14.34 31.76 -34.90
C LYS A 120 -14.47 33.28 -34.82
N GLN A 121 -14.44 33.85 -33.61
CA GLN A 121 -14.55 35.29 -33.40
C GLN A 121 -13.44 36.05 -34.14
N PHE A 122 -12.20 35.57 -34.05
CA PHE A 122 -11.06 36.20 -34.72
C PHE A 122 -11.17 36.12 -36.24
N THR A 123 -11.68 35.02 -36.79
CA THR A 123 -11.92 34.89 -38.24
C THR A 123 -12.97 35.90 -38.71
N ASP A 124 -14.09 36.01 -37.99
CA ASP A 124 -15.15 36.97 -38.29
C ASP A 124 -14.63 38.43 -38.19
N GLU A 125 -13.82 38.73 -37.18
CA GLU A 125 -13.17 40.04 -37.03
C GLU A 125 -12.21 40.36 -38.19
N LEU A 126 -11.40 39.40 -38.63
CA LEU A 126 -10.48 39.57 -39.76
C LEU A 126 -11.24 39.77 -41.07
N GLU A 127 -12.34 39.06 -41.27
CA GLU A 127 -13.16 39.19 -42.46
C GLU A 127 -13.84 40.57 -42.54
N ASN A 128 -14.34 41.08 -41.41
CA ASN A 128 -15.00 42.38 -41.33
C ASN A 128 -14.04 43.57 -41.33
N SER A 129 -12.86 43.43 -40.72
CA SER A 129 -11.89 44.53 -40.57
C SER A 129 -11.03 44.77 -41.81
N ILE A 130 -10.79 43.75 -42.64
CA ILE A 130 -9.95 43.86 -43.82
C ILE A 130 -10.82 44.15 -45.06
N PRO A 131 -10.67 45.33 -45.70
CA PRO A 131 -11.54 45.74 -46.82
C PRO A 131 -11.60 44.72 -47.94
N VAL A 132 -12.80 44.43 -48.43
CA VAL A 132 -13.02 43.47 -49.53
C VAL A 132 -12.52 44.01 -50.86
N LYS A 133 -12.66 45.33 -51.08
CA LYS A 133 -12.20 46.00 -52.30
C LYS A 133 -10.93 46.83 -52.01
N PRO A 134 -9.96 46.86 -52.95
CA PRO A 134 -8.85 47.79 -52.86
C PRO A 134 -9.34 49.23 -53.04
N LYS A 135 -8.51 50.19 -52.63
CA LYS A 135 -8.69 51.59 -53.05
C LYS A 135 -8.23 51.73 -54.50
N ASP A 136 -8.98 52.51 -55.28
CA ASP A 136 -8.62 52.81 -56.67
C ASP A 136 -7.21 53.40 -56.74
N SER A 137 -6.40 52.89 -57.68
CA SER A 137 -5.07 53.45 -57.93
C SER A 137 -5.16 54.84 -58.57
N ALA A 138 -4.11 55.64 -58.42
CA ALA A 138 -4.03 56.96 -59.04
C ALA A 138 -4.11 56.88 -60.58
N GLU A 139 -3.58 55.81 -61.18
CA GLU A 139 -3.70 55.55 -62.61
C GLU A 139 -5.15 55.26 -63.01
N LEU A 140 -5.86 54.44 -62.23
CA LEU A 140 -7.28 54.16 -62.46
C LEU A 140 -8.15 55.42 -62.39
N LEU A 141 -7.91 56.27 -61.38
CA LEU A 141 -8.61 57.55 -61.22
C LEU A 141 -8.31 58.50 -62.39
N SER A 142 -7.07 58.53 -62.87
CA SER A 142 -6.66 59.32 -64.05
C SER A 142 -7.34 58.83 -65.32
N LEU A 143 -7.40 57.51 -65.54
CA LEU A 143 -8.07 56.91 -66.69
C LEU A 143 -9.57 57.18 -66.68
N ARG A 144 -10.23 57.09 -65.52
CA ARG A 144 -11.66 57.45 -65.39
C ARG A 144 -11.92 58.92 -65.73
N LYS A 145 -11.07 59.84 -65.25
CA LYS A 145 -11.17 61.26 -65.61
C LYS A 145 -10.95 61.51 -67.11
N THR A 146 -10.04 60.76 -67.71
CA THR A 146 -9.75 60.83 -69.15
C THR A 146 -10.93 60.30 -69.97
N GLU A 147 -11.51 59.17 -69.57
CA GLU A 147 -12.70 58.58 -70.19
C GLU A 147 -13.90 59.54 -70.12
N GLU A 148 -14.14 60.16 -68.96
CA GLU A 148 -15.18 61.20 -68.80
C GLU A 148 -14.95 62.39 -69.73
N SER A 149 -13.70 62.85 -69.87
CA SER A 149 -13.35 63.95 -70.77
C SER A 149 -13.56 63.59 -72.24
N LEU A 150 -13.18 62.39 -72.66
CA LEU A 150 -13.36 61.89 -74.04
C LEU A 150 -14.84 61.74 -74.38
N ALA A 151 -15.65 61.26 -73.43
CA ALA A 151 -17.10 61.16 -73.59
C ALA A 151 -17.76 62.54 -73.74
N LYS A 152 -17.33 63.54 -72.96
CA LYS A 152 -17.81 64.94 -73.07
C LYS A 152 -17.43 65.60 -74.39
N GLN A 153 -16.33 65.17 -75.00
CA GLN A 153 -15.87 65.63 -76.31
C GLN A 153 -16.48 64.84 -77.48
N GLU A 154 -17.45 63.95 -77.19
CA GLU A 154 -18.11 63.06 -78.17
C GLU A 154 -17.15 62.11 -78.90
N ASN A 155 -15.93 61.91 -78.37
CA ASN A 155 -14.96 60.98 -78.93
C ASN A 155 -15.19 59.55 -78.38
N TYR A 156 -16.29 58.94 -78.82
CA TYR A 156 -16.77 57.67 -78.25
C TYR A 156 -15.86 56.48 -78.51
N GLN A 157 -15.12 56.47 -79.63
CA GLN A 157 -14.20 55.38 -79.94
C GLN A 157 -13.04 55.33 -78.93
N GLU A 158 -12.39 56.48 -78.68
CA GLU A 158 -11.32 56.56 -77.70
C GLU A 158 -11.82 56.38 -76.26
N ALA A 159 -13.01 56.89 -75.94
CA ALA A 159 -13.65 56.65 -74.65
C ALA A 159 -13.88 55.15 -74.42
N HIS A 160 -14.38 54.41 -75.41
CA HIS A 160 -14.60 52.96 -75.29
C HIS A 160 -13.29 52.18 -75.11
N ILE A 161 -12.24 52.54 -75.84
CA ILE A 161 -10.91 51.93 -75.65
C ILE A 161 -10.38 52.18 -74.24
N THR A 162 -10.54 53.41 -73.74
CA THR A 162 -10.15 53.79 -72.38
C THR A 162 -10.97 53.03 -71.33
N GLN A 163 -12.28 52.86 -71.56
CA GLN A 163 -13.17 52.06 -70.72
C GLN A 163 -12.72 50.60 -70.62
N GLN A 164 -12.38 49.95 -71.74
CA GLN A 164 -11.87 48.57 -71.73
C GLN A 164 -10.57 48.46 -70.93
N ARG A 165 -9.69 49.47 -71.03
CA ARG A 165 -8.46 49.53 -70.24
C ARG A 165 -8.74 49.68 -68.74
N ILE A 166 -9.71 50.52 -68.35
CA ILE A 166 -10.17 50.65 -66.96
C ILE A 166 -10.67 49.30 -66.44
N LEU A 167 -11.58 48.65 -67.16
CA LEU A 167 -12.15 47.35 -66.75
C LEU A 167 -11.08 46.26 -66.59
N SER A 168 -10.09 46.22 -67.49
CA SER A 168 -8.97 45.28 -67.37
C SER A 168 -8.12 45.58 -66.12
N MET A 169 -7.79 46.86 -65.88
CA MET A 169 -6.99 47.28 -64.74
C MET A 169 -7.71 47.04 -63.41
N GLU A 170 -9.01 47.33 -63.32
CA GLU A 170 -9.84 47.05 -62.15
C GLU A 170 -9.87 45.56 -61.81
N ARG A 171 -9.97 44.70 -62.83
CA ARG A 171 -9.94 43.25 -62.64
C ARG A 171 -8.60 42.80 -62.05
N ASP A 172 -7.50 43.25 -62.62
CA ASP A 172 -6.15 42.87 -62.18
C ASP A 172 -5.85 43.39 -60.76
N GLU A 173 -6.23 44.64 -60.45
CA GLU A 173 -6.09 45.23 -59.12
C GLU A 173 -6.95 44.49 -58.08
N TYR A 174 -8.19 44.16 -58.43
CA TYR A 174 -9.10 43.41 -57.57
C TYR A 174 -8.58 41.99 -57.29
N GLU A 175 -8.08 41.28 -58.29
CA GLU A 175 -7.55 39.93 -58.12
C GLU A 175 -6.30 39.94 -57.22
N ARG A 176 -5.34 40.83 -57.49
CA ARG A 176 -4.14 40.98 -56.65
C ARG A 176 -4.49 41.35 -55.21
N TRP A 177 -5.46 42.25 -55.03
CA TRP A 177 -5.94 42.62 -53.70
C TRP A 177 -6.59 41.44 -52.98
N SER A 178 -7.48 40.71 -53.65
CA SER A 178 -8.17 39.55 -53.09
C SER A 178 -7.18 38.47 -52.64
N GLN A 179 -6.17 38.18 -53.45
CA GLN A 179 -5.10 37.23 -53.11
C GLN A 179 -4.28 37.71 -51.90
N SER A 180 -3.86 38.99 -51.89
CA SER A 180 -3.11 39.59 -50.78
C SER A 180 -3.91 39.58 -49.48
N ARG A 181 -5.20 39.96 -49.55
CA ARG A 181 -6.15 39.90 -48.43
C ARG A 181 -6.29 38.48 -47.89
N SER A 182 -6.51 37.50 -48.76
CA SER A 182 -6.63 36.09 -48.35
C SER A 182 -5.35 35.60 -47.67
N CYS A 183 -4.18 35.93 -48.22
CA CYS A 183 -2.89 35.57 -47.64
C CYS A 183 -2.70 36.21 -46.25
N LYS A 184 -3.05 37.49 -46.10
CA LYS A 184 -2.98 38.21 -44.80
C LYS A 184 -3.86 37.54 -43.74
N ILE A 185 -5.11 37.22 -44.08
CA ILE A 185 -6.04 36.53 -43.16
C ILE A 185 -5.47 35.16 -42.77
N LYS A 186 -5.02 34.36 -43.73
CA LYS A 186 -4.43 33.04 -43.47
C LYS A 186 -3.23 33.13 -42.54
N ASN A 187 -2.33 34.07 -42.76
CA ASN A 187 -1.14 34.24 -41.92
C ASN A 187 -1.50 34.60 -40.47
N LEU A 188 -2.50 35.48 -40.27
CA LEU A 188 -2.96 35.84 -38.93
C LEU A 188 -3.63 34.66 -38.22
N ILE A 189 -4.43 33.86 -38.93
CA ILE A 189 -5.01 32.62 -38.38
C ILE A 189 -3.91 31.62 -37.99
N ILE A 190 -2.88 31.44 -38.83
CA ILE A 190 -1.74 30.57 -38.52
C ILE A 190 -1.03 31.02 -37.24
N GLN A 191 -0.82 32.33 -37.07
CA GLN A 191 -0.19 32.86 -35.86
C GLN A 191 -1.03 32.61 -34.61
N LEU A 192 -2.36 32.76 -34.68
CA LEU A 192 -3.26 32.44 -33.57
C LEU A 192 -3.19 30.95 -33.22
N LYS A 193 -3.33 30.07 -34.22
CA LYS A 193 -3.22 28.61 -34.03
C LYS A 193 -1.88 28.19 -33.42
N GLN A 194 -0.80 28.86 -33.80
CA GLN A 194 0.52 28.58 -33.22
C GLN A 194 0.56 28.91 -31.73
N LYS A 195 -0.01 30.04 -31.31
CA LYS A 195 -0.13 30.41 -29.88
C LYS A 195 -0.99 29.39 -29.11
N GLN A 196 -2.14 29.02 -29.66
CA GLN A 196 -3.04 28.02 -29.10
C GLN A 196 -2.35 26.65 -28.94
N ASN A 197 -1.57 26.23 -29.95
CA ASN A 197 -0.79 24.99 -29.88
C ASN A 197 0.30 25.05 -28.79
N THR A 198 1.02 26.17 -28.65
CA THR A 198 2.00 26.34 -27.57
C THR A 198 1.33 26.25 -26.19
N GLU A 199 0.16 26.86 -26.02
CA GLU A 199 -0.61 26.77 -24.78
C GLU A 199 -1.04 25.32 -24.47
N LEU A 200 -1.59 24.60 -25.46
CA LEU A 200 -1.97 23.20 -25.30
C LEU A 200 -0.78 22.31 -24.95
N ASN A 201 0.36 22.51 -25.61
CA ASN A 201 1.58 21.76 -25.31
C ASN A 201 2.06 22.02 -23.88
N ALA A 202 2.05 23.28 -23.43
CA ALA A 202 2.40 23.62 -22.06
C ALA A 202 1.44 22.98 -21.04
N LEU A 203 0.14 22.97 -21.32
CA LEU A 203 -0.86 22.29 -20.51
C LEU A 203 -0.62 20.78 -20.46
N GLN A 204 -0.39 20.14 -21.60
CA GLN A 204 -0.09 18.70 -21.67
C GLN A 204 1.15 18.34 -20.86
N GLN A 205 2.23 19.12 -20.98
CA GLN A 205 3.44 18.90 -20.19
C GLN A 205 3.18 19.04 -18.68
N ARG A 206 2.34 20.00 -18.28
CA ARG A 206 1.93 20.14 -16.87
C ARG A 206 1.12 18.94 -16.39
N ILE A 207 0.20 18.42 -17.19
CA ILE A 207 -0.59 17.23 -16.87
C ILE A 207 0.34 16.02 -16.70
N ILE A 208 1.23 15.77 -17.66
CA ILE A 208 2.19 14.65 -17.62
C ILE A 208 3.09 14.74 -16.39
N SER A 209 3.63 15.94 -16.11
CA SER A 209 4.49 16.16 -14.94
C SER A 209 3.72 15.94 -13.63
N GLY A 210 2.46 16.38 -13.56
CA GLY A 210 1.60 16.15 -12.41
C GLY A 210 1.29 14.66 -12.17
N GLN A 211 1.01 13.91 -13.24
CA GLN A 211 0.79 12.46 -13.15
C GLN A 211 2.05 11.73 -12.67
N GLU A 212 3.22 12.11 -13.18
CA GLU A 212 4.49 11.51 -12.76
C GLU A 212 4.79 11.81 -11.29
N GLU A 213 4.55 13.03 -10.84
CA GLU A 213 4.72 13.38 -9.43
C GLU A 213 3.76 12.58 -8.53
N GLN A 214 2.50 12.39 -8.93
CA GLN A 214 1.57 11.53 -8.18
C GLN A 214 2.04 10.08 -8.11
N ARG A 215 2.52 9.51 -9.23
CA ARG A 215 3.10 8.15 -9.25
C ARG A 215 4.28 8.02 -8.31
N LYS A 216 5.16 9.03 -8.32
CA LYS A 216 6.33 9.08 -7.44
C LYS A 216 5.93 9.15 -5.96
N ILE A 217 4.98 10.02 -5.60
CA ILE A 217 4.48 10.13 -4.23
C ILE A 217 3.83 8.80 -3.79
N ARG A 218 2.97 8.19 -4.63
CA ARG A 218 2.38 6.88 -4.35
C ARG A 218 3.45 5.82 -4.08
N SER A 219 4.49 5.77 -4.90
CA SER A 219 5.59 4.82 -4.72
C SER A 219 6.31 5.00 -3.38
N GLN A 220 6.60 6.26 -3.00
CA GLN A 220 7.24 6.58 -1.72
C GLN A 220 6.36 6.27 -0.51
N GLU A 221 5.06 6.54 -0.59
CA GLU A 221 4.14 6.21 0.49
C GLU A 221 3.92 4.70 0.62
N LEU A 222 3.87 3.97 -0.50
CA LEU A 222 3.82 2.51 -0.50
C LEU A 222 5.06 1.91 0.16
N GLU A 223 6.25 2.43 -0.15
CA GLU A 223 7.50 1.99 0.49
C GLU A 223 7.44 2.18 2.01
N LYS A 224 6.94 3.34 2.48
CA LYS A 224 6.76 3.61 3.91
C LYS A 224 5.76 2.64 4.56
N LEU A 225 4.65 2.34 3.89
CA LEU A 225 3.64 1.39 4.36
C LEU A 225 4.23 -0.01 4.52
N LEU A 226 4.96 -0.48 3.50
CA LEU A 226 5.64 -1.78 3.54
C LEU A 226 6.73 -1.83 4.62
N GLN A 227 7.48 -0.73 4.80
CA GLN A 227 8.49 -0.65 5.85
C GLN A 227 7.88 -0.71 7.25
N LYS A 228 6.76 -0.02 7.48
CA LYS A 228 5.98 -0.09 8.74
C LYS A 228 5.58 -1.55 9.04
N TYR A 229 5.02 -2.25 8.06
CA TYR A 229 4.65 -3.66 8.20
C TYR A 229 5.83 -4.58 8.50
N GLN A 230 6.95 -4.41 7.78
CA GLN A 230 8.15 -5.19 8.05
C GLN A 230 8.68 -4.97 9.47
N ASN A 231 8.63 -3.74 9.98
CA ASN A 231 9.06 -3.41 11.33
C ASN A 231 8.17 -4.08 12.37
N VAL A 232 6.85 -3.97 12.22
CA VAL A 232 5.86 -4.61 13.11
C VAL A 232 6.06 -6.14 13.12
N ARG A 233 6.27 -6.76 11.95
CA ARG A 233 6.54 -8.20 11.87
C ARG A 233 7.83 -8.63 12.56
N LYS A 234 8.90 -7.84 12.39
CA LYS A 234 10.19 -8.11 13.04
C LYS A 234 10.05 -7.99 14.56
N GLU A 235 9.33 -6.98 15.02
CA GLU A 235 9.05 -6.79 16.44
C GLU A 235 8.24 -7.94 17.03
N LEU A 236 7.13 -8.33 16.39
CA LEU A 236 6.33 -9.49 16.81
C LEU A 236 7.20 -10.75 16.88
N SER A 237 7.98 -11.03 15.84
CA SER A 237 8.87 -12.20 15.84
C SER A 237 9.89 -12.16 16.98
N SER A 238 10.44 -10.98 17.29
CA SER A 238 11.35 -10.80 18.43
C SER A 238 10.65 -11.06 19.76
N GLN A 239 9.43 -10.55 19.94
CA GLN A 239 8.62 -10.78 21.14
C GLN A 239 8.28 -12.27 21.32
N GLN A 240 7.84 -12.95 20.26
CA GLN A 240 7.52 -14.37 20.27
C GLN A 240 8.75 -15.24 20.58
N ASN A 241 9.91 -14.93 20.00
CA ASN A 241 11.17 -15.61 20.30
C ASN A 241 11.59 -15.45 21.77
N GLN A 242 11.39 -14.25 22.34
CA GLN A 242 11.66 -14.00 23.75
C GLN A 242 10.68 -14.77 24.65
N GLU A 243 9.40 -14.86 24.29
CA GLU A 243 8.41 -15.64 25.02
C GLU A 243 8.77 -17.14 25.04
N ILE A 244 9.10 -17.72 23.88
CA ILE A 244 9.56 -19.11 23.78
C ILE A 244 10.79 -19.34 24.67
N THR A 245 11.77 -18.44 24.62
CA THR A 245 12.97 -18.53 25.46
C THR A 245 12.64 -18.47 26.96
N ARG A 246 11.67 -17.65 27.36
CA ARG A 246 11.21 -17.56 28.76
C ARG A 246 10.43 -18.81 29.18
N LEU A 247 9.59 -19.34 28.31
CA LEU A 247 8.85 -20.59 28.53
C LEU A 247 9.84 -21.74 28.78
N ASP A 248 10.81 -21.93 27.88
CA ASP A 248 11.83 -22.97 28.01
C ASP A 248 12.67 -22.84 29.29
N LYS A 249 13.02 -21.60 29.70
CA LYS A 249 13.72 -21.35 30.96
C LYS A 249 12.88 -21.71 32.18
N THR A 250 11.59 -21.37 32.15
CA THR A 250 10.64 -21.68 33.24
C THR A 250 10.48 -23.18 33.40
N MET A 251 10.33 -23.90 32.28
CA MET A 251 10.24 -25.37 32.26
C MET A 251 11.53 -26.03 32.79
N LYS A 252 12.71 -25.54 32.39
CA LYS A 252 14.01 -26.04 32.89
C LYS A 252 14.18 -25.78 34.40
N ASN A 253 13.81 -24.61 34.89
CA ASN A 253 13.95 -24.26 36.31
C ASN A 253 13.00 -25.07 37.21
N GLN A 254 11.76 -25.35 36.76
CA GLN A 254 10.84 -26.24 37.47
C GLN A 254 11.38 -27.69 37.56
N SER A 255 12.14 -28.13 36.55
CA SER A 255 12.83 -29.43 36.55
C SER A 255 14.03 -29.47 37.52
N ILE A 256 14.84 -28.39 37.56
CA ILE A 256 16.06 -28.30 38.40
C ILE A 256 15.72 -28.18 39.90
N MET A 257 14.72 -27.37 40.29
CA MET A 257 14.33 -27.22 41.70
C MET A 257 13.92 -28.55 42.36
N GLN A 258 13.49 -29.55 41.58
CA GLN A 258 13.14 -30.89 42.08
C GLN A 258 14.36 -31.82 42.21
N GLN A 259 15.38 -31.70 41.35
CA GLN A 259 16.65 -32.44 41.53
C GLN A 259 17.39 -32.00 42.79
N SER A 260 17.43 -30.70 43.09
CA SER A 260 18.04 -30.19 44.32
C SER A 260 17.29 -30.63 45.59
N ARG A 261 15.94 -30.66 45.55
CA ARG A 261 15.13 -31.18 46.68
C ARG A 261 15.30 -32.69 46.87
N MET A 262 15.38 -33.49 45.80
CA MET A 262 15.62 -34.94 45.89
C MET A 262 17.05 -35.29 46.36
N ASN A 263 18.07 -34.51 46.00
CA ASN A 263 19.44 -34.73 46.48
C ASN A 263 19.62 -34.35 47.97
N SER A 264 18.90 -33.34 48.46
CA SER A 264 18.92 -32.97 49.88
C SER A 264 18.37 -34.07 50.80
N SER A 265 17.37 -34.83 50.35
CA SER A 265 16.82 -35.98 51.10
C SER A 265 17.73 -37.21 51.12
N LYS A 266 18.70 -37.32 50.20
CA LYS A 266 19.69 -38.43 50.20
C LYS A 266 20.86 -38.19 51.16
N MET A 267 21.25 -36.94 51.43
CA MET A 267 22.38 -36.66 52.33
C MET A 267 22.03 -36.78 53.82
N GLN A 268 20.76 -36.68 54.22
CA GLN A 268 20.37 -36.86 55.63
C GLN A 268 20.37 -38.33 56.11
N GLY A 269 20.53 -39.30 55.21
CA GLY A 269 20.56 -40.74 55.53
C GLY A 269 21.96 -41.34 55.72
N SER A 270 23.05 -40.57 55.62
CA SER A 270 24.41 -41.10 55.58
C SER A 270 25.35 -40.66 56.71
N ILE A 271 24.82 -40.14 57.82
CA ILE A 271 25.59 -39.87 59.05
C ILE A 271 25.14 -40.84 60.14
N MET A 272 25.52 -42.12 60.02
CA MET A 272 25.57 -43.07 61.14
C MET A 272 26.28 -44.35 60.70
N LYS A 273 27.61 -44.40 60.90
CA LYS A 273 28.41 -45.58 61.29
C LYS A 273 29.90 -45.37 60.97
N LYS A 274 30.68 -45.17 62.02
CA LYS A 274 32.09 -45.54 62.27
C LYS A 274 32.45 -44.76 63.54
N GLY A 275 32.64 -45.36 64.70
CA GLY A 275 33.17 -46.68 65.02
C GLY A 275 34.13 -46.40 66.17
N ASP A 276 33.73 -46.78 67.39
CA ASP A 276 34.57 -46.71 68.57
C ASP A 276 35.73 -47.69 68.39
N GLU A 277 36.96 -47.20 68.42
CA GLU A 277 38.13 -47.99 68.84
C GLU A 277 39.02 -47.08 69.68
N GLU A 278 38.94 -47.32 71.00
CA GLU A 278 39.91 -46.88 71.98
C GLU A 278 41.31 -47.37 71.60
N ASN A 279 42.32 -46.52 71.78
CA ASN A 279 43.55 -47.06 72.36
C ASN A 279 44.30 -46.03 73.21
N TYR A 280 44.87 -46.60 74.26
CA TYR A 280 45.35 -46.02 75.49
C TYR A 280 46.86 -45.69 75.40
N TYR A 281 47.30 -44.78 76.28
CA TYR A 281 48.68 -44.52 76.77
C TYR A 281 49.74 -43.78 75.93
N ILE A 282 49.83 -42.47 76.22
CA ILE A 282 50.92 -41.70 76.89
C ILE A 282 52.37 -42.24 76.89
N LYS A 283 53.27 -41.27 76.56
CA LYS A 283 54.71 -41.08 76.82
C LYS A 283 55.72 -41.62 75.81
#